data_AF-A0A953F3M9-F1
#
_entry.id   AF-A0A953F3M9-F1
#
_cell.length_a   1.000
_cell.length_b   1.000
_cell.length_c   1.000
_cell.angle_alpha   90.00
_cell.angle_beta   90.00
_cell.angle_gamma   90.00
#
_symmetry.space_group_name_H-M   'P 1'
#
loop_
_entity.id
_entity.type
_entity.pdbx_description
1 polymer ?
#
loop_
_entity_poly.entity_id
_entity_poly.type
_entity_poly.pdbx_seq_one_letter_code
_entity_poly.pdbx_strand_id
1 'polypeptide(L)'
;MLKVNHVIAFCFALQVHFSLAQNEKWTAEDSLKLNSDCIHTAQTFFIPGAAADYCSCYLDLFFRNHPGPGSSVSDSMLVQYSETCIVEVKNRYPGGPFIESWNEDSKASFIAGCKRTLNGSSVNAELYCPCMLEKLMKFQPDPRLVNMVEQSVLDKFASECLSTSSGK
;
A
#
# COMPACT_ATOMS: atom_id res chain seq x y z
N MET A 1 3.81 8.25 14.51
CA MET A 1 4.07 9.24 13.45
C MET A 1 5.20 8.72 12.58
N LEU A 2 4.91 8.12 11.42
CA LEU A 2 5.95 7.83 10.43
C LEU A 2 6.52 9.16 9.94
N LYS A 3 7.86 9.29 9.96
CA LYS A 3 8.53 10.51 9.49
C LYS A 3 8.37 10.58 7.97
N VAL A 4 7.57 11.55 7.51
CA VAL A 4 7.33 11.95 6.11
C VAL A 4 8.62 11.91 5.26
N ASN A 5 9.77 12.20 5.87
CA ASN A 5 11.11 12.10 5.28
C ASN A 5 11.47 10.75 4.65
N HIS A 6 10.89 9.62 5.07
CA HIS A 6 11.23 8.30 4.50
C HIS A 6 10.51 8.01 3.18
N VAL A 7 9.30 8.52 2.99
CA VAL A 7 8.55 8.36 1.73
C VAL A 7 9.20 9.17 0.62
N ILE A 8 9.73 10.35 0.98
CA ILE A 8 10.33 11.33 0.06
C ILE A 8 11.69 10.86 -0.48
N ALA A 9 12.50 10.20 0.35
CA ALA A 9 13.85 9.79 -0.03
C ALA A 9 13.89 8.63 -1.04
N PHE A 10 12.84 7.80 -1.13
CA PHE A 10 12.87 6.60 -1.95
C PHE A 10 12.33 6.79 -3.37
N CYS A 11 11.38 7.70 -3.60
CA CYS A 11 10.89 7.98 -4.96
C CYS A 11 11.98 8.56 -5.89
N PHE A 12 13.03 9.19 -5.33
CA PHE A 12 14.09 9.87 -6.09
C PHE A 12 15.46 9.19 -6.06
N ALA A 13 15.61 8.04 -5.38
CA ALA A 13 16.88 7.32 -5.34
C ALA A 13 17.24 6.58 -6.65
N LEU A 14 16.39 6.64 -7.68
CA LEU A 14 16.78 6.21 -9.03
C LEU A 14 17.65 7.28 -9.67
N GLN A 15 18.97 7.06 -9.57
CA GLN A 15 20.02 7.86 -10.19
C GLN A 15 19.79 8.03 -11.69
N VAL A 16 19.30 9.20 -12.08
CA VAL A 16 19.27 9.62 -13.48
C VAL A 16 20.68 10.09 -13.85
N HIS A 17 21.52 9.17 -14.33
CA HIS A 17 22.74 9.52 -15.06
C HIS A 17 22.36 9.95 -16.48
N PHE A 18 21.85 11.18 -16.65
CA PHE A 18 21.67 11.78 -17.97
C PHE A 18 22.68 12.91 -18.20
N SER A 19 23.46 12.74 -19.27
CA SER A 19 24.35 13.76 -19.80
C SER A 19 23.54 14.92 -20.39
N LEU A 20 23.69 16.09 -19.77
CA LEU A 20 23.62 17.46 -20.32
C LEU A 20 22.85 17.65 -21.65
N ALA A 21 21.52 17.74 -21.57
CA ALA A 21 20.71 18.51 -22.50
C ALA A 21 19.80 19.46 -21.69
N GLN A 22 20.27 20.68 -21.45
CA GLN A 22 19.43 21.73 -20.87
C GLN A 22 18.37 22.10 -21.91
N ASN A 23 17.09 21.79 -21.62
CA ASN A 23 15.83 22.13 -22.32
C ASN A 23 14.92 20.94 -22.72
N GLU A 24 15.25 19.71 -22.33
CA GLU A 24 14.31 18.60 -22.55
C GLU A 24 13.12 18.69 -21.59
N LYS A 25 11.91 18.40 -22.09
CA LYS A 25 10.71 18.20 -21.27
C LYS A 25 10.65 16.74 -20.85
N TRP A 26 9.96 16.44 -19.75
CA TRP A 26 9.64 15.06 -19.39
C TRP A 26 8.96 14.34 -20.55
N THR A 27 9.43 13.13 -20.86
CA THR A 27 8.75 12.29 -21.84
C THR A 27 7.56 11.59 -21.20
N ALA A 28 6.64 11.10 -22.03
CA ALA A 28 5.52 10.28 -21.54
C ALA A 28 6.01 9.00 -20.85
N GLU A 29 7.12 8.43 -21.32
CA GLU A 29 7.76 7.25 -20.72
C GLU A 29 8.29 7.56 -19.32
N ASP A 30 8.97 8.70 -19.13
CA ASP A 30 9.44 9.13 -17.81
C ASP A 30 8.27 9.32 -16.84
N SER A 31 7.20 9.98 -17.29
CA SER A 31 6.01 10.19 -16.46
C SER A 31 5.33 8.89 -16.06
N LEU A 32 5.22 7.92 -16.98
CA LEU A 32 4.66 6.61 -16.68
C LEU A 32 5.52 5.84 -15.68
N LYS A 33 6.84 5.86 -15.88
CA LYS A 33 7.79 5.21 -14.99
C LYS A 33 7.75 5.82 -13.58
N LEU A 34 7.82 7.14 -13.48
CA LEU A 34 7.74 7.85 -12.19
C LEU A 34 6.41 7.58 -11.47
N ASN A 35 5.30 7.52 -12.21
CA ASN A 35 4.00 7.19 -11.62
C ASN A 35 3.95 5.75 -11.09
N SER A 36 4.43 4.79 -11.88
CA SER A 36 4.52 3.39 -11.44
C SER A 36 5.40 3.24 -10.19
N ASP A 37 6.60 3.83 -10.22
CA ASP A 37 7.58 3.73 -9.13
C ASP A 37 7.06 4.46 -7.86
N CYS A 38 6.37 5.59 -8.03
CA CYS A 38 5.68 6.28 -6.94
C CYS A 38 4.60 5.40 -6.33
N ILE A 39 3.68 4.85 -7.14
CA ILE A 39 2.54 4.06 -6.63
C ILE A 39 3.05 2.84 -5.87
N HIS A 40 4.02 2.12 -6.44
CA HIS A 40 4.62 0.96 -5.80
C HIS A 40 5.21 1.31 -4.42
N THR A 41 5.91 2.43 -4.33
CA THR A 41 6.47 2.91 -3.06
C THR A 41 5.39 3.38 -2.09
N ALA A 42 4.42 4.16 -2.57
CA ALA A 42 3.33 4.69 -1.76
C ALA A 42 2.46 3.57 -1.18
N GLN A 43 2.29 2.45 -1.89
CA GLN A 43 1.56 1.27 -1.42
C GLN A 43 2.18 0.58 -0.19
N THR A 44 3.39 0.95 0.25
CA THR A 44 3.92 0.47 1.54
C THR A 44 3.38 1.27 2.73
N PHE A 45 2.72 2.40 2.48
CA PHE A 45 2.22 3.32 3.51
C PHE A 45 0.72 3.61 3.36
N PHE A 46 0.21 3.63 2.14
CA PHE A 46 -1.16 3.95 1.79
C PHE A 46 -1.91 2.73 1.29
N ILE A 47 -3.22 2.70 1.49
CA ILE A 47 -4.07 1.73 0.81
C ILE A 47 -4.02 1.97 -0.72
N PRO A 48 -4.25 0.95 -1.58
CA PRO A 48 -3.97 1.06 -3.02
C PRO A 48 -4.58 2.28 -3.72
N GLY A 49 -5.85 2.61 -3.44
CA GLY A 49 -6.50 3.79 -4.02
C GLY A 49 -5.87 5.10 -3.53
N ALA A 50 -5.56 5.19 -2.23
CA ALA A 50 -4.92 6.36 -1.64
C ALA A 50 -3.48 6.55 -2.14
N ALA A 51 -2.76 5.46 -2.40
CA ALA A 51 -1.44 5.51 -3.02
C ALA A 51 -1.48 6.10 -4.43
N ALA A 52 -2.45 5.67 -5.26
CA ALA A 52 -2.65 6.20 -6.60
C ALA A 52 -3.02 7.70 -6.57
N ASP A 53 -3.94 8.08 -5.68
CA ASP A 53 -4.34 9.48 -5.53
C ASP A 53 -3.21 10.37 -5.01
N TYR A 54 -2.41 9.87 -4.06
CA TYR A 54 -1.22 10.55 -3.56
C TYR A 54 -0.22 10.80 -4.70
N CYS A 55 0.10 9.77 -5.48
CA CYS A 55 1.07 9.87 -6.57
C CYS A 55 0.58 10.77 -7.70
N SER A 56 -0.71 10.70 -8.04
CA SER A 56 -1.30 11.59 -9.02
C SER A 56 -1.18 13.05 -8.59
N CYS A 57 -1.48 13.39 -7.32
CA CYS A 57 -1.30 14.74 -6.80
C CYS A 57 0.17 15.16 -6.79
N TYR A 58 1.04 14.27 -6.29
CA TYR A 58 2.46 14.57 -6.10
C TYR A 58 3.15 14.86 -7.42
N LEU A 59 2.93 14.01 -8.43
CA LEU A 59 3.54 14.16 -9.74
C LEU A 59 2.96 15.34 -10.52
N ASP A 60 1.68 15.68 -10.34
CA ASP A 60 1.09 16.89 -10.90
C ASP A 60 1.74 18.16 -10.31
N LEU A 61 1.99 18.23 -9.00
CA LEU A 61 2.77 19.32 -8.40
C LEU A 61 4.22 19.32 -8.89
N PHE A 62 4.86 18.16 -8.95
CA PHE A 62 6.25 18.05 -9.38
C PHE A 62 6.44 18.52 -10.83
N PHE A 63 5.69 17.97 -11.79
CA PHE A 63 5.85 18.32 -13.21
C PHE A 63 5.47 19.78 -13.52
N ARG A 64 4.50 20.36 -12.79
CA ARG A 64 4.16 21.78 -12.95
C ARG A 64 5.30 22.71 -12.53
N ASN A 65 6.05 22.35 -11.49
CA ASN A 65 7.14 23.17 -10.97
C ASN A 65 8.51 22.81 -11.56
N HIS A 66 8.64 21.62 -12.14
CA HIS A 66 9.86 21.10 -12.75
C HIS A 66 9.52 20.53 -14.14
N PRO A 67 9.38 21.38 -15.18
CA PRO A 67 8.89 20.95 -16.49
C PRO A 67 9.89 20.09 -17.28
N GLY A 68 11.13 19.96 -16.81
CA GLY A 68 12.16 19.12 -17.42
C GLY A 68 13.10 18.48 -16.39
N PRO A 69 13.82 17.42 -16.79
CA PRO A 69 14.67 16.64 -15.89
C PRO A 69 15.94 17.39 -15.43
N GLY A 70 16.32 18.47 -16.11
CA GLY A 70 17.46 19.31 -15.73
C GLY A 70 17.19 20.31 -14.61
N SER A 71 15.95 20.40 -14.11
CA SER A 71 15.59 21.30 -13.00
C SER A 71 16.07 20.73 -11.67
N SER A 72 16.89 21.48 -10.93
CA SER A 72 17.23 21.13 -9.55
C SER A 72 16.01 21.27 -8.66
N VAL A 73 15.77 20.27 -7.81
CA VAL A 73 14.70 20.29 -6.81
C VAL A 73 15.32 20.14 -5.43
N SER A 74 14.89 20.99 -4.48
CA SER A 74 15.32 20.88 -3.09
C SER A 74 14.45 19.90 -2.33
N ASP A 75 15.02 19.23 -1.34
CA ASP A 75 14.28 18.34 -0.44
C ASP A 75 13.09 19.06 0.22
N SER A 76 13.22 20.33 0.56
CA SER A 76 12.14 21.14 1.14
C SER A 76 10.92 21.26 0.22
N MET A 77 11.12 21.39 -1.10
CA MET A 77 10.01 21.44 -2.05
C MET A 77 9.34 20.07 -2.18
N LEU A 78 10.13 18.99 -2.22
CA LEU A 78 9.60 17.62 -2.25
C LEU A 78 8.78 17.30 -0.99
N VAL A 79 9.23 17.77 0.18
CA VAL A 79 8.47 17.69 1.44
C VAL A 79 7.16 18.44 1.34
N GLN A 80 7.18 19.68 0.85
CA GLN A 80 5.98 20.49 0.71
C GLN A 80 4.94 19.85 -0.21
N TYR A 81 5.36 19.29 -1.35
CA TYR A 81 4.45 18.57 -2.26
C TYR A 81 3.85 17.34 -1.58
N SER A 82 4.66 16.57 -0.88
CA SER A 82 4.22 15.39 -0.14
C SER A 82 3.18 15.74 0.93
N GLU A 83 3.45 16.75 1.76
CA GLU A 83 2.53 17.18 2.82
C GLU A 83 1.19 17.68 2.26
N THR A 84 1.25 18.45 1.16
CA THR A 84 0.06 18.93 0.46
C THR A 84 -0.80 17.75 0.00
N CYS A 85 -0.21 16.78 -0.69
CA CYS A 85 -0.93 15.62 -1.21
C CYS A 85 -1.42 14.67 -0.11
N ILE A 86 -0.69 14.54 1.00
CA ILE A 86 -1.16 13.79 2.17
C ILE A 86 -2.45 14.39 2.72
N VAL A 87 -2.56 15.72 2.79
CA VAL A 87 -3.77 16.40 3.28
C VAL A 87 -4.94 16.14 2.33
N GLU A 88 -4.73 16.27 1.02
CA GLU A 88 -5.78 16.00 0.02
C GLU A 88 -6.30 14.55 0.11
N VAL A 89 -5.38 13.60 0.19
CA VAL A 89 -5.71 12.18 0.29
C VAL A 89 -6.44 11.89 1.61
N LYS A 90 -6.02 12.46 2.75
CA LYS A 90 -6.76 12.32 4.02
C LYS A 90 -8.22 12.78 3.91
N ASN A 91 -8.48 13.87 3.19
CA ASN A 91 -9.83 14.37 3.01
C ASN A 91 -10.71 13.46 2.13
N ARG A 92 -10.10 12.68 1.23
CA ARG A 92 -10.81 11.76 0.32
C ARG A 92 -11.12 10.40 0.95
N TYR A 93 -10.33 9.97 1.93
CA TYR A 93 -10.44 8.65 2.57
C TYR A 93 -10.85 8.77 4.05
N PRO A 94 -12.16 8.83 4.37
CA PRO A 94 -12.65 9.07 5.73
C PRO A 94 -12.29 7.96 6.72
N GLY A 95 -12.02 6.74 6.24
CA GLY A 95 -11.51 5.63 7.04
C GLY A 95 -10.00 5.70 7.32
N GLY A 96 -9.30 6.73 6.82
CA GLY A 96 -7.85 6.86 6.88
C GLY A 96 -7.16 6.30 5.63
N PRO A 97 -6.28 7.07 4.98
CA PRO A 97 -5.64 6.63 3.72
C PRO A 97 -4.44 5.70 3.93
N PHE A 98 -3.98 5.57 5.18
CA PHE A 98 -2.78 4.79 5.51
C PHE A 98 -3.13 3.34 5.75
N ILE A 99 -2.18 2.45 5.50
CA ILE A 99 -2.26 1.06 5.94
C ILE A 99 -2.34 1.03 7.47
N GLU A 100 -3.37 0.37 8.00
CA GLU A 100 -3.59 0.20 9.43
C GLU A 100 -3.34 -1.26 9.81
N SER A 101 -2.51 -1.49 10.84
CA SER A 101 -2.31 -2.84 11.34
C SER A 101 -3.57 -3.39 12.00
N TRP A 102 -3.78 -4.71 11.89
CA TRP A 102 -4.78 -5.45 12.65
C TRP A 102 -4.76 -5.14 14.15
N ASN A 103 -5.82 -4.51 14.65
CA ASN A 103 -6.06 -4.30 16.08
C ASN A 103 -6.84 -5.50 16.67
N GLU A 104 -6.96 -5.57 18.00
CA GLU A 104 -7.62 -6.71 18.66
C GLU A 104 -9.09 -6.86 18.26
N ASP A 105 -9.81 -5.75 18.07
CA ASP A 105 -11.22 -5.77 17.67
C ASP A 105 -11.44 -6.36 16.27
N SER A 106 -10.57 -5.99 15.31
CA SER A 106 -10.61 -6.51 13.93
C SER A 106 -10.19 -7.98 13.87
N LYS A 107 -9.18 -8.40 14.65
CA LYS A 107 -8.81 -9.81 14.81
C LYS A 107 -9.97 -10.62 15.39
N ALA A 108 -10.57 -10.16 16.49
CA ALA A 108 -11.70 -10.83 17.12
C ALA A 108 -12.91 -10.93 16.18
N SER A 109 -13.20 -9.86 15.44
CA SER A 109 -14.29 -9.82 14.45
C SER A 109 -14.06 -10.84 13.32
N PHE A 110 -12.83 -10.93 12.79
CA PHE A 110 -12.48 -11.92 11.78
C PHE A 110 -12.65 -13.34 12.30
N ILE A 111 -12.12 -13.66 13.49
CA ILE A 111 -12.23 -15.00 14.09
C ILE A 111 -13.70 -15.38 14.32
N ALA A 112 -14.51 -14.47 14.87
CA ALA A 112 -15.92 -14.72 15.11
C ALA A 112 -16.69 -14.96 13.79
N GLY A 113 -16.42 -14.17 12.75
CA GLY A 113 -17.02 -14.35 11.43
C GLY A 113 -16.62 -15.67 10.77
N CYS A 114 -15.33 -16.02 10.84
CA CYS A 114 -14.80 -17.28 10.32
C CYS A 114 -15.45 -18.48 11.01
N LYS A 115 -15.48 -18.51 12.35
CA LYS A 115 -16.11 -19.60 13.12
C LYS A 115 -17.58 -19.75 12.81
N ARG A 116 -18.30 -18.64 12.66
CA ARG A 116 -19.72 -18.64 12.27
C ARG A 116 -19.93 -19.28 10.90
N THR A 117 -19.05 -18.99 9.94
CA THR A 117 -19.11 -19.54 8.58
C THR A 117 -18.83 -21.04 8.55
N LEU A 118 -17.98 -21.54 9.45
CA LEU A 118 -17.63 -22.96 9.57
C LEU A 118 -18.56 -23.73 10.50
N ASN A 119 -19.61 -23.10 11.04
CA ASN A 119 -20.55 -23.77 11.92
C ASN A 119 -21.27 -24.91 11.18
N GLY A 120 -21.21 -26.13 11.72
CA GLY A 120 -21.74 -27.34 11.07
C GLY A 120 -20.82 -27.97 10.02
N SER A 121 -19.63 -27.41 9.78
CA SER A 121 -18.61 -28.07 8.96
C SER A 121 -17.82 -29.11 9.77
N SER A 122 -17.11 -30.00 9.09
CA SER A 122 -16.18 -30.94 9.73
C SER A 122 -14.82 -30.31 10.10
N VAL A 123 -14.61 -29.03 9.81
CA VAL A 123 -13.35 -28.33 10.07
C VAL A 123 -13.30 -27.89 11.53
N ASN A 124 -12.16 -28.12 12.18
CA ASN A 124 -11.92 -27.58 13.53
C ASN A 124 -11.70 -26.06 13.46
N ALA A 125 -12.79 -25.29 13.57
CA ALA A 125 -12.78 -23.83 13.47
C ALA A 125 -11.89 -23.15 14.53
N GLU A 126 -11.65 -23.79 15.67
CA GLU A 126 -10.76 -23.28 16.74
C GLU A 126 -9.28 -23.27 16.32
N LEU A 127 -8.87 -24.17 15.42
CA LEU A 127 -7.51 -24.20 14.88
C LEU A 127 -7.42 -23.49 13.53
N TYR A 128 -8.42 -23.68 12.66
CA TYR A 128 -8.42 -23.16 11.31
C TYR A 128 -8.48 -21.62 11.27
N CYS A 129 -9.40 -21.01 12.02
CA CYS A 129 -9.61 -19.55 11.95
C CYS A 129 -8.40 -18.74 12.45
N PRO A 130 -7.75 -19.09 13.58
CA PRO A 130 -6.50 -18.43 13.97
C PRO A 130 -5.38 -18.61 12.95
N CYS A 131 -5.24 -19.80 12.36
CA CYS A 131 -4.25 -20.03 11.31
C CYS A 131 -4.50 -19.12 10.09
N MET A 132 -5.74 -19.02 9.62
CA MET A 132 -6.11 -18.14 8.50
C MET A 132 -5.81 -16.67 8.83
N LEU A 133 -6.15 -16.23 10.04
CA LEU A 133 -5.87 -14.88 10.51
C LEU A 133 -4.35 -14.60 10.49
N GLU A 134 -3.53 -15.52 11.01
CA GLU A 134 -2.07 -15.34 11.03
C GLU A 134 -1.49 -15.18 9.63
N LYS A 135 -1.96 -16.00 8.67
CA LYS A 135 -1.52 -15.93 7.27
C LYS A 135 -1.97 -14.63 6.62
N LEU A 136 -3.23 -14.23 6.83
CA LEU A 136 -3.77 -12.98 6.31
C LEU A 136 -3.06 -11.77 6.89
N MET A 137 -2.78 -11.72 8.19
CA MET A 137 -2.05 -10.61 8.80
C MET A 137 -0.64 -10.43 8.22
N LYS A 138 0.02 -11.53 7.84
CA LYS A 138 1.34 -11.51 7.21
C LYS A 138 1.28 -11.05 5.75
N PHE A 139 0.23 -11.42 5.03
CA PHE A 139 0.07 -11.13 3.60
C PHE A 139 -0.58 -9.76 3.33
N GLN A 140 -1.60 -9.44 4.11
CA GLN A 140 -2.41 -8.24 4.03
C GLN A 140 -2.45 -7.58 5.43
N PRO A 141 -1.51 -6.66 5.73
CA PRO A 141 -1.40 -6.04 7.03
C PRO A 141 -2.61 -5.16 7.38
N ASP A 142 -3.41 -4.76 6.39
CA ASP A 142 -4.63 -3.97 6.59
C ASP A 142 -5.91 -4.81 6.58
N PRO A 143 -6.65 -4.88 7.71
CA PRO A 143 -7.88 -5.67 7.77
C PRO A 143 -8.96 -5.19 6.77
N ARG A 144 -8.95 -3.92 6.36
CA ARG A 144 -9.93 -3.35 5.42
C ARG A 144 -9.74 -3.85 4.00
N LEU A 145 -8.54 -4.36 3.68
CA LEU A 145 -8.15 -4.81 2.35
C LEU A 145 -8.20 -6.34 2.20
N VAL A 146 -8.65 -7.08 3.22
CA VAL A 146 -8.71 -8.55 3.19
C VAL A 146 -9.59 -9.06 2.04
N ASN A 147 -10.66 -8.34 1.70
CA ASN A 147 -11.56 -8.70 0.59
C ASN A 147 -10.92 -8.50 -0.80
N MET A 148 -9.74 -7.88 -0.87
CA MET A 148 -8.98 -7.73 -2.13
C MET A 148 -7.94 -8.84 -2.32
N VAL A 149 -7.77 -9.74 -1.35
CA VAL A 149 -6.87 -10.88 -1.50
C VAL A 149 -7.43 -11.83 -2.54
N GLU A 150 -6.62 -12.19 -3.52
CA GLU A 150 -7.03 -13.10 -4.59
C GLU A 150 -7.45 -14.47 -4.05
N GLN A 151 -8.46 -15.07 -4.67
CA GLN A 151 -8.99 -16.37 -4.25
C GLN A 151 -7.91 -17.46 -4.26
N SER A 152 -7.00 -17.45 -5.24
CA SER A 152 -5.88 -18.40 -5.33
C SER A 152 -4.96 -18.36 -4.10
N VAL A 153 -4.75 -17.17 -3.52
CA VAL A 153 -3.96 -16.97 -2.30
C VAL A 153 -4.74 -17.46 -1.08
N LEU A 154 -6.04 -17.17 -1.02
CA LEU A 154 -6.92 -17.67 0.05
C LEU A 154 -7.00 -19.19 0.05
N ASP A 155 -7.12 -19.82 -1.11
CA ASP A 155 -7.16 -21.29 -1.26
C ASP A 155 -5.84 -21.93 -0.79
N LYS A 156 -4.71 -21.29 -1.11
CA LYS A 156 -3.40 -21.71 -0.59
C LYS A 156 -3.38 -21.66 0.93
N PHE A 157 -3.76 -20.54 1.54
CA PHE A 157 -3.81 -20.43 3.02
C PHE A 157 -4.77 -21.44 3.65
N ALA A 158 -5.93 -21.65 3.04
CA ALA A 158 -6.91 -22.62 3.49
C ALA A 158 -6.32 -24.03 3.49
N SER A 159 -5.64 -24.44 2.42
CA SER A 159 -5.00 -25.76 2.33
C SER A 159 -3.95 -25.98 3.43
N GLU A 160 -3.12 -24.97 3.70
CA GLU A 160 -2.11 -25.01 4.77
C GLU A 160 -2.79 -25.12 6.15
N CYS A 161 -3.85 -24.35 6.40
CA CYS A 161 -4.57 -24.36 7.68
C CYS A 161 -5.44 -25.59 7.90
N LEU A 162 -5.90 -26.25 6.83
CA LEU A 162 -6.62 -27.52 6.94
C LEU A 162 -5.68 -28.66 7.36
N SER A 163 -4.45 -28.67 6.85
CA SER A 163 -3.45 -29.69 7.20
C SER A 163 -3.08 -29.66 8.69
N THR A 164 -3.03 -28.48 9.30
CA THR A 164 -2.76 -28.31 10.74
C THR A 164 -3.98 -28.59 11.61
N SER A 165 -5.20 -28.43 11.07
CA SER A 165 -6.47 -28.73 11.77
C SER A 165 -6.88 -30.20 11.75
N SER A 166 -6.22 -31.03 10.93
CA SER A 166 -6.53 -32.46 10.75
C SER A 166 -5.71 -33.39 11.65
N GLY A 167 -4.79 -32.85 12.45
CA GLY A 167 -4.03 -33.60 13.46
C GLY A 167 -4.88 -33.85 14.71
N LYS A 168 -5.37 -35.09 14.85
CA LYS A 168 -5.79 -35.67 16.13
C LYS A 168 -4.59 -36.15 16.91
#